data_AF-A0A7Y1UKM2-F1
#
_entry.id   AF-A0A7Y1UKM2-F1
#
_cell.length_a   1.000
_cell.length_b   1.000
_cell.length_c   1.000
_cell.angle_alpha   90.00
_cell.angle_beta   90.00
_cell.angle_gamma   90.00
#
_symmetry.space_group_name_H-M   'P 1'
#
loop_
_entity.id
_entity.type
_entity.pdbx_description
1 polymer ?
#
loop_
_entity_poly.entity_id
_entity_poly.type
_entity_poly.pdbx_seq_one_letter_code
_entity_poly.pdbx_strand_id
1 'polypeptide(L)' 'AKPYQRNMTLYQAVMAAGGATEFGAVNRVKLYRNDRVYTYDLNRGEHKLLKVYPKDVIDVPQKNVIGR' A
#
# COMPACT_ATOMS: atom_id res chain seq x y z
N ALA A 1 -2.14 0.25 -15.29
CA ALA A 1 -2.77 0.34 -13.96
C ALA A 1 -3.73 -0.82 -13.77
N LYS A 2 -3.77 -1.47 -12.59
CA LYS A 2 -4.77 -2.51 -12.29
C LYS A 2 -6.08 -1.85 -11.84
N PRO A 3 -7.26 -2.27 -12.33
CA PRO A 3 -8.53 -1.67 -11.93
C PRO A 3 -8.86 -1.98 -10.46
N TYR A 4 -9.47 -1.02 -9.78
CA TYR A 4 -9.99 -1.17 -8.42
C TYR A 4 -11.06 -2.28 -8.34
N GLN A 5 -11.06 -3.05 -7.25
CA GLN A 5 -12.09 -4.03 -6.93
C GLN A 5 -12.86 -3.60 -5.68
N ARG A 6 -14.18 -3.82 -5.65
CA ARG A 6 -15.00 -3.46 -4.49
C ARG A 6 -14.53 -4.21 -3.25
N ASN A 7 -14.43 -3.49 -2.12
CA ASN A 7 -13.96 -4.01 -0.83
C ASN A 7 -12.49 -4.44 -0.80
N MET A 8 -11.68 -4.00 -1.77
CA MET A 8 -10.25 -4.25 -1.77
C MET A 8 -9.56 -3.61 -0.55
N THR A 9 -8.62 -4.33 0.04
CA THR A 9 -7.78 -3.80 1.11
C THR A 9 -6.49 -3.18 0.58
N LEU A 10 -5.83 -2.36 1.40
CA LEU A 10 -4.53 -1.78 1.08
C LEU A 10 -3.50 -2.87 0.77
N TYR A 11 -3.52 -3.97 1.53
CA TYR A 11 -2.65 -5.13 1.27
C TYR A 11 -2.94 -5.76 -0.09
N GLN A 12 -4.21 -6.03 -0.42
CA GLN A 12 -4.58 -6.60 -1.71
C GLN A 12 -4.20 -5.67 -2.87
N ALA A 13 -4.36 -4.35 -2.70
CA ALA A 13 -3.98 -3.36 -3.71
C ALA A 13 -2.47 -3.37 -3.99
N VAL A 14 -1.64 -3.38 -2.94
CA VAL A 14 -0.19 -3.51 -3.05
C VAL A 14 0.21 -4.84 -3.70
N MET A 15 -0.43 -5.94 -3.29
CA MET A 15 -0.14 -7.26 -3.88
C MET A 15 -0.52 -7.34 -5.37
N ALA A 16 -1.67 -6.78 -5.75
CA ALA A 16 -2.12 -6.75 -7.15
C ALA A 16 -1.24 -5.87 -8.05
N ALA A 17 -0.59 -4.85 -7.47
CA ALA A 17 0.32 -3.96 -8.18
C ALA A 17 1.70 -4.56 -8.48
N GLY A 18 1.98 -5.78 -8.02
CA GLY A 18 3.28 -6.44 -8.20
C GLY A 18 3.88 -7.02 -6.93
N GLY A 19 3.19 -6.90 -5.80
CA GLY A 19 3.62 -7.54 -4.55
C GLY A 19 4.43 -6.62 -3.64
N ALA A 20 4.49 -7.05 -2.38
CA ALA A 20 5.65 -6.82 -1.53
C ALA A 20 6.86 -7.50 -2.18
N THR A 21 7.43 -6.92 -3.23
CA THR A 21 8.65 -7.48 -3.82
C THR A 21 9.77 -7.43 -2.78
N GLU A 22 10.85 -8.16 -3.02
CA GLU A 22 12.08 -8.02 -2.21
C GLU A 22 12.58 -6.57 -2.14
N PHE A 23 12.08 -5.68 -3.00
CA PHE A 23 12.43 -4.27 -3.11
C PHE A 23 11.37 -3.30 -2.54
N GLY A 24 10.16 -3.74 -2.18
CA GLY A 24 9.11 -2.85 -1.65
C GLY A 24 9.17 -2.68 -0.14
N ALA A 25 9.27 -1.44 0.36
CA ALA A 25 9.25 -1.11 1.78
C ALA A 25 7.80 -1.13 2.31
N VAL A 26 7.27 -2.34 2.54
CA VAL A 26 5.88 -2.54 2.99
C VAL A 26 5.57 -1.98 4.39
N ASN A 27 6.59 -1.61 5.14
CA ASN A 27 6.46 -0.97 6.46
C ASN A 27 6.14 0.53 6.39
N ARG A 28 6.18 1.16 5.21
CA ARG A 28 5.97 2.60 5.05
C ARG A 28 5.21 2.93 3.76
N VAL A 29 4.14 2.20 3.50
CA VAL A 29 3.24 2.43 2.36
C VAL A 29 2.51 3.75 2.56
N LYS A 30 2.56 4.63 1.56
CA LYS A 30 1.85 5.91 1.58
C LYS A 30 0.54 5.79 0.85
N LEU A 31 -0.53 6.23 1.49
CA LEU A 31 -1.87 6.38 0.93
C LEU A 31 -2.20 7.86 0.82
N TYR A 32 -2.46 8.33 -0.39
CA TYR A 32 -2.98 9.66 -0.66
C TYR A 32 -4.49 9.58 -0.84
N ARG A 33 -5.24 10.27 0.02
CA ARG A 33 -6.70 10.29 0.02
C ARG A 33 -7.22 11.67 0.43
N ASN A 34 -8.03 12.29 -0.42
CA ASN A 34 -8.66 13.60 -0.17
C ASN A 34 -7.63 14.64 0.35
N ASP A 35 -6.55 14.83 -0.40
CA ASP A 35 -5.45 15.77 -0.11
C ASP A 35 -4.68 15.50 1.20
N ARG A 36 -4.87 14.32 1.81
CA ARG A 36 -4.13 13.87 2.99
C ARG A 36 -3.25 12.68 2.65
N VAL A 37 -2.13 12.59 3.35
CA VAL A 37 -1.18 11.48 3.25
C VAL A 37 -1.19 10.69 4.54
N TYR A 38 -1.35 9.38 4.42
CA TYR A 38 -1.30 8.43 5.53
C TYR A 38 -0.17 7.44 5.29
N THR A 39 0.54 7.07 6.34
CA THR A 39 1.59 6.04 6.25
C THR A 39 1.14 4.79 7.00
N TYR A 40 1.21 3.64 6.34
CA TYR A 40 0.82 2.36 6.89
C TYR A 40 1.96 1.35 6.83
N ASP A 41 2.14 0.65 7.96
CA ASP A 41 2.99 -0.53 8.04
C ASP A 41 2.17 -1.80 7.76
N LEU A 42 2.32 -2.39 6.58
CA LEU A 42 1.63 -3.60 6.20
C LEU A 42 2.16 -4.87 6.88
N ASN A 43 3.17 -4.80 7.76
CA ASN A 43 3.48 -5.92 8.65
C ASN A 43 2.44 -6.04 9.76
N ARG A 44 1.74 -4.95 10.09
CA ARG A 44 0.66 -4.94 11.08
C ARG A 44 -0.64 -5.44 10.46
N GLY A 45 -1.25 -6.45 11.08
CA GLY A 45 -2.51 -7.04 10.60
C GLY A 45 -3.63 -6.02 10.40
N GLU A 46 -3.79 -5.09 11.33
CA GLU A 46 -4.80 -4.02 11.28
C GLU A 46 -4.67 -3.14 10.02
N HIS A 47 -3.44 -2.80 9.64
CA HIS A 47 -3.18 -1.98 8.45
C HIS A 47 -3.45 -2.75 7.15
N LYS A 48 -3.25 -4.08 7.15
CA LYS A 48 -3.59 -4.93 6.00
C LYS A 48 -5.09 -4.95 5.70
N LEU A 49 -5.93 -4.71 6.72
CA LEU A 49 -7.39 -4.72 6.61
C LEU A 49 -7.98 -3.38 6.16
N LEU A 50 -7.18 -2.31 6.12
CA LEU A 50 -7.62 -0.98 5.69
C LEU A 50 -8.23 -1.06 4.29
N LYS A 51 -9.44 -0.52 4.12
CA LYS A 51 -10.10 -0.45 2.81
C LYS A 51 -9.55 0.70 1.97
N VAL A 52 -9.31 0.41 0.70
CA VAL A 52 -9.01 1.42 -0.32
C VAL A 52 -10.29 1.77 -1.07
N TYR A 53 -10.34 2.97 -1.62
CA TYR A 53 -11.49 3.52 -2.34
C TYR A 53 -11.07 4.07 -3.70
N PRO A 54 -12.01 4.26 -4.64
CA PRO A 54 -11.71 4.95 -5.88
C PRO A 54 -11.05 6.31 -5.62
N LYS A 55 -10.09 6.68 -6.48
CA LYS A 55 -9.25 7.90 -6.41
C LYS A 55 -8.14 7.88 -5.34
N ASP A 56 -8.03 6.84 -4.53
CA ASP A 56 -6.84 6.65 -3.72
C ASP A 56 -5.61 6.43 -4.60
N VAL A 57 -4.49 7.04 -4.21
CA VAL A 57 -3.17 6.75 -4.80
C VAL A 57 -2.33 6.06 -3.73
N ILE A 58 -1.70 4.96 -4.10
CA ILE A 58 -0.86 4.15 -3.21
C ILE A 58 0.57 4.20 -3.75
N ASP A 59 1.48 4.67 -2.92
CA ASP A 59 2.91 4.71 -3.19
C ASP A 59 3.62 3.73 -2.25
N VAL A 60 4.33 2.77 -2.86
CA VAL A 60 5.12 1.77 -2.15
C VAL A 60 6.59 2.11 -2.41
N PRO A 61 7.27 2.79 -1.48
CA PRO A 61 8.65 3.19 -1.70
C PRO A 61 9.55 1.97 -1.85
N GLN A 62 10.64 2.14 -2.60
CA GLN A 62 11.69 1.14 -2.67
C GLN A 62 12.40 1.02 -1.30
N LYS A 63 12.84 -0.19 -0.97
CA LYS A 63 13.73 -0.44 0.16
C LYS A 63 15.05 0.26 -0.10
N ASN A 64 15.54 0.95 0.90
CA ASN A 64 16.89 1.47 0.93
C ASN A 64 17.87 0.30 1.12
N VAL A 65 19.18 0.56 1.03
CA VAL A 65 20.27 -0.44 1.21
C VAL A 65 20.21 -1.26 2.53
N ILE A 66 19.38 -0.85 3.50
CA ILE A 66 19.18 -1.53 4.80
C ILE A 66 17.89 -2.40 4.80
N GLY A 67 17.23 -2.57 3.66
CA GLY A 67 15.99 -3.36 3.56
C GLY A 67 14.76 -2.71 4.22
N ARG A 68 14.86 -1.44 4.62
CA ARG A 68 13.77 -0.59 5.11
C ARG A 68 13.29 0.33 4.02
#